data_AF-T2PIS9-F1
#
_entry.id   AF-T2PIS9-F1
#
_cell.length_a   1.000
_cell.length_b   1.000
_cell.length_c   1.000
_cell.angle_alpha   90.00
_cell.angle_beta   90.00
_cell.angle_gamma   90.00
#
_symmetry.space_group_name_H-M   'P 1'
#
loop_
_entity.id
_entity.type
_entity.pdbx_description
1 polymer ?
#
loop_
_entity_poly.entity_id
_entity_poly.type
_entity_poly.pdbx_seq_one_letter_code
_entity_poly.pdbx_strand_id
1 'polypeptide(L)'
;MAAFSSLTERLSGAFKHLRRKGKLSDSDIDGTIREIRRALLDADVALDVVRSFTAKIRERALGEEVSSALNPAQQVVRIVNDELTNVLGAGVERPLNFAKY
;
A
#
# COMPACT_ATOMS: atom_id res chain seq x y z
N MET A 1 -11.76 -0.95 -16.88
CA MET A 1 -10.29 -0.90 -16.64
C MET A 1 -9.79 0.40 -16.00
N ALA A 2 -10.59 1.47 -15.87
CA ALA A 2 -10.13 2.78 -15.38
C ALA A 2 -9.87 2.88 -13.86
N ALA A 3 -10.47 2.03 -13.02
CA ALA A 3 -10.33 2.12 -11.56
C ALA A 3 -8.92 1.75 -11.05
N PHE A 4 -8.22 0.83 -11.73
CA PHE A 4 -6.87 0.40 -11.31
C PHE A 4 -5.75 1.29 -11.87
N SER A 5 -5.98 2.00 -12.98
CA SER A 5 -4.96 2.86 -13.58
C SER A 5 -4.68 4.10 -12.73
N SER A 6 -5.73 4.76 -12.20
CA SER A 6 -5.58 5.93 -11.33
C SER A 6 -4.89 5.60 -10.00
N LEU A 7 -5.19 4.44 -9.42
CA LEU A 7 -4.52 3.93 -8.23
C LEU A 7 -3.04 3.62 -8.51
N THR A 8 -2.75 2.95 -9.63
CA THR A 8 -1.39 2.57 -10.02
C THR A 8 -0.50 3.80 -10.21
N GLU A 9 -1.01 4.85 -10.86
CA GLU A 9 -0.26 6.08 -11.10
C GLU A 9 0.08 6.81 -9.79
N ARG A 10 -0.89 6.92 -8.88
CA ARG A 10 -0.71 7.58 -7.58
C ARG A 10 0.25 6.84 -6.66
N LEU A 11 0.12 5.51 -6.58
CA LEU A 11 1.05 4.68 -5.82
C LEU A 11 2.47 4.75 -6.39
N SER A 12 2.60 4.73 -7.71
CA SER A 12 3.90 4.87 -8.39
C SER A 12 4.56 6.22 -8.08
N GLY A 13 3.77 7.30 -8.03
CA GLY A 13 4.24 8.62 -7.60
C GLY A 13 4.79 8.61 -6.18
N ALA A 14 4.01 8.10 -5.22
CA ALA A 14 4.42 8.02 -3.81
C ALA A 14 5.72 7.20 -3.63
N PHE A 15 5.85 6.07 -4.32
CA PHE A 15 7.06 5.24 -4.26
C PHE A 15 8.29 5.90 -4.88
N LYS A 16 8.12 6.70 -5.93
CA LYS A 16 9.21 7.43 -6.58
C LYS A 16 9.81 8.48 -5.66
N HIS A 17 8.99 9.13 -4.84
CA HIS A 17 9.44 10.05 -3.81
C HIS A 17 10.22 9.35 -2.69
N LEU A 18 9.71 8.22 -2.20
CA LEU A 18 10.37 7.39 -1.18
C LEU A 18 11.75 6.88 -1.65
N ARG A 19 11.84 6.33 -2.87
CA ARG A 19 13.10 5.77 -3.41
C ARG A 19 14.22 6.78 -3.61
N ARG A 20 13.90 8.06 -3.76
CA ARG A 20 14.89 9.11 -4.00
C ARG A 20 15.60 9.57 -2.72
N LYS A 21 15.08 9.20 -1.54
CA LYS A 21 15.67 9.55 -0.24
C LYS A 21 16.51 8.39 0.29
N GLY A 22 17.79 8.65 0.57
CA GLY A 22 18.74 7.65 1.07
C GLY A 22 18.54 7.26 2.54
N LYS A 23 17.96 8.15 3.36
CA LYS A 23 17.47 7.87 4.72
C LYS A 23 16.03 8.35 4.81
N LEU A 24 15.18 7.56 5.45
CA LEU A 24 13.79 7.93 5.73
C LEU A 24 13.68 8.39 7.16
N SER A 25 12.98 9.51 7.36
CA SER A 25 12.49 9.94 8.67
C SER A 25 11.04 9.50 8.87
N ASP A 26 10.60 9.45 10.12
CA ASP A 26 9.20 9.17 10.48
C ASP A 26 8.23 10.11 9.78
N SER A 27 8.62 11.38 9.59
CA SER A 27 7.83 12.38 8.87
C SER A 27 7.60 12.02 7.40
N ASP A 28 8.58 11.38 6.75
CA ASP A 28 8.48 10.98 5.34
C ASP A 28 7.55 9.79 5.16
N ILE A 29 7.61 8.85 6.11
CA ILE A 29 6.70 7.70 6.17
C ILE A 29 5.26 8.20 6.36
N ASP A 30 5.05 9.11 7.31
CA ASP A 30 3.75 9.72 7.57
C ASP A 30 3.19 10.48 6.37
N GLY A 31 4.04 11.24 5.66
CA GLY A 31 3.66 11.92 4.42
C GLY A 31 3.16 10.92 3.38
N THR A 32 3.90 9.85 3.17
CA THR A 32 3.55 8.81 2.20
C THR A 32 2.25 8.09 2.57
N ILE A 33 2.05 7.74 3.84
CA ILE A 33 0.81 7.09 4.31
C ILE A 33 -0.40 7.99 4.05
N ARG A 34 -0.26 9.31 4.22
CA ARG A 34 -1.33 10.28 3.91
C ARG A 34 -1.65 10.36 2.42
N GLU A 35 -0.65 10.23 1.55
CA GLU A 35 -0.86 10.17 0.10
C GLU A 35 -1.56 8.88 -0.33
N ILE A 36 -1.10 7.74 0.19
CA ILE A 36 -1.73 6.43 -0.05
C ILE A 36 -3.19 6.45 0.41
N ARG A 37 -3.47 6.99 1.60
CA ARG A 37 -4.84 7.14 2.11
C ARG A 37 -5.73 7.93 1.14
N ARG A 38 -5.25 9.06 0.62
CA ARG A 38 -5.99 9.87 -0.36
C ARG A 38 -6.23 9.10 -1.64
N ALA A 39 -5.20 8.42 -2.17
CA ALA A 39 -5.32 7.62 -3.38
C ALA A 39 -6.36 6.49 -3.27
N LEU A 40 -6.45 5.84 -2.12
CA LEU A 40 -7.45 4.78 -1.89
C LEU A 40 -8.87 5.32 -1.79
N LEU A 41 -9.06 6.47 -1.11
CA LEU A 41 -10.38 7.10 -1.03
C LEU A 41 -10.85 7.63 -2.39
N ASP A 42 -9.94 8.21 -3.18
CA ASP A 42 -10.22 8.68 -4.54
C ASP A 42 -10.55 7.52 -5.51
N ALA A 43 -10.19 6.29 -5.15
CA ALA A 43 -10.45 5.08 -5.94
C ALA A 43 -11.72 4.33 -5.48
N ASP A 44 -12.61 4.99 -4.73
CA ASP A 44 -13.85 4.44 -4.19
C ASP A 44 -13.66 3.20 -3.28
N VAL A 45 -12.52 3.11 -2.58
CA VAL A 45 -12.28 2.05 -1.59
C VAL A 45 -13.03 2.37 -0.29
N ALA A 46 -13.69 1.36 0.28
CA ALA A 46 -14.45 1.50 1.53
C ALA A 46 -13.59 2.05 2.68
N LEU A 47 -14.14 3.00 3.44
CA LEU A 47 -13.42 3.70 4.51
C LEU A 47 -12.83 2.74 5.56
N ASP A 48 -13.55 1.67 5.91
CA ASP A 48 -13.09 0.68 6.90
C ASP A 48 -11.85 -0.09 6.41
N VAL A 49 -11.80 -0.38 5.10
CA VAL A 49 -10.64 -1.00 4.45
C VAL A 49 -9.47 -0.02 4.46
N VAL A 50 -9.70 1.25 4.11
CA VAL A 50 -8.64 2.28 4.12
C VAL A 50 -8.06 2.49 5.51
N ARG A 51 -8.91 2.54 6.55
CA ARG A 51 -8.48 2.72 7.94
C ARG A 51 -7.63 1.55 8.43
N SER A 52 -8.11 0.32 8.24
CA SER A 52 -7.38 -0.87 8.65
C SER A 52 -6.06 -1.04 7.88
N PHE A 53 -6.07 -0.81 6.58
CA PHE A 53 -4.88 -0.87 5.71
C PHE A 53 -3.79 0.14 6.13
N THR A 54 -4.17 1.41 6.28
CA THR A 54 -3.20 2.47 6.65
C THR A 54 -2.66 2.32 8.07
N ALA A 55 -3.46 1.76 9.00
CA ALA A 55 -3.01 1.45 10.35
C ALA A 55 -1.93 0.36 10.36
N LYS A 56 -2.14 -0.75 9.63
CA LYS A 56 -1.16 -1.85 9.51
C LYS A 56 0.16 -1.38 8.89
N ILE A 57 0.09 -0.57 7.83
CA ILE A 57 1.29 -0.02 7.19
C ILE A 57 2.06 0.85 8.17
N ARG A 58 1.39 1.72 8.94
CA ARG A 58 2.04 2.58 9.94
C ARG A 58 2.78 1.75 10.99
N GLU A 59 2.11 0.75 11.55
CA GLU A 59 2.67 -0.13 12.57
C GLU A 59 3.95 -0.83 12.07
N ARG A 60 3.87 -1.45 10.89
CA ARG A 60 5.01 -2.15 10.28
C ARG A 60 6.12 -1.21 9.83
N ALA A 61 5.78 -0.02 9.33
CA ALA A 61 6.75 0.94 8.82
C ALA A 61 7.55 1.64 9.95
N LEU A 62 6.97 1.77 11.14
CA LEU A 62 7.64 2.30 12.34
C LEU A 62 8.30 1.19 13.19
N GLY A 63 8.06 -0.07 12.87
CA GLY A 63 8.65 -1.21 13.57
C GLY A 63 10.13 -1.42 13.26
N GLU A 64 10.75 -2.32 14.01
CA GLU A 64 12.16 -2.73 13.79
C GLU A 64 12.40 -3.28 12.37
N GLU A 65 11.36 -3.80 11.72
CA GLU A 65 11.40 -4.36 10.38
C GLU A 65 11.92 -3.36 9.31
N VAL A 66 11.68 -2.06 9.51
CA VAL A 66 12.21 -0.99 8.64
C VAL A 66 13.47 -0.35 9.23
N SER A 67 13.54 -0.18 10.56
CA SER A 67 14.69 0.46 11.22
C SER A 67 15.99 -0.34 11.08
N SER A 68 15.91 -1.66 10.94
CA SER A 68 17.07 -2.55 10.76
C SER A 68 17.45 -2.80 9.29
N ALA A 69 16.63 -2.30 8.35
CA ALA A 69 16.81 -2.60 6.92
C ALA A 69 17.92 -1.76 6.28
N LEU A 70 18.78 -2.40 5.50
CA LEU A 70 19.81 -1.74 4.67
C LEU A 70 19.21 -0.77 3.64
N ASN A 71 17.95 -0.99 3.23
CA ASN A 71 17.22 -0.12 2.31
C ASN A 71 15.78 0.11 2.82
N PRO A 72 15.57 1.13 3.67
CA PRO A 72 14.28 1.36 4.32
C PRO A 72 13.19 1.75 3.31
N ALA A 73 13.53 2.45 2.22
CA ALA A 73 12.56 2.84 1.21
C ALA A 73 11.98 1.62 0.48
N GLN A 74 12.83 0.68 0.09
CA GLN A 74 12.38 -0.55 -0.55
C GLN A 74 11.55 -1.42 0.41
N GLN A 75 11.90 -1.41 1.70
CA GLN A 75 11.15 -2.15 2.72
C GLN A 75 9.73 -1.60 2.91
N VAL A 76 9.56 -0.28 2.93
CA VAL A 76 8.22 0.36 2.98
C VAL A 76 7.39 -0.04 1.76
N VAL A 77 7.97 -0.03 0.54
CA VAL A 77 7.25 -0.48 -0.67
C VAL A 77 6.80 -1.93 -0.54
N ARG A 78 7.64 -2.80 0.04
CA ARG A 78 7.31 -4.21 0.26
C ARG A 78 6.14 -4.37 1.22
N ILE A 79 6.17 -3.67 2.36
CA ILE A 79 5.08 -3.68 3.36
C ILE A 79 3.75 -3.28 2.69
N VAL A 80 3.75 -2.22 1.87
CA VAL A 80 2.54 -1.77 1.17
C VAL A 80 2.05 -2.84 0.18
N ASN A 81 2.95 -3.47 -0.57
CA ASN A 81 2.59 -4.53 -1.52
C ASN A 81 1.99 -5.76 -0.83
N ASP A 82 2.60 -6.20 0.28
CA ASP A 82 2.12 -7.31 1.08
C ASP A 82 0.70 -7.03 1.59
N GLU A 83 0.46 -5.83 2.13
CA GLU A 83 -0.89 -5.49 2.60
C GLU A 83 -1.92 -5.32 1.48
N LEU A 84 -1.51 -4.85 0.30
CA LEU A 84 -2.42 -4.79 -0.84
C LEU A 84 -2.82 -6.20 -1.26
N THR A 85 -1.87 -7.13 -1.27
CA THR A 85 -2.12 -8.54 -1.59
C THR A 85 -3.04 -9.18 -0.56
N ASN A 86 -2.83 -8.88 0.73
CA ASN A 86 -3.70 -9.35 1.81
C ASN A 86 -5.14 -8.84 1.66
N VAL A 87 -5.32 -7.54 1.40
CA VAL A 87 -6.64 -6.92 1.24
C VAL A 87 -7.37 -7.44 -0.01
N LEU A 88 -6.65 -7.70 -1.10
CA LEU A 88 -7.22 -8.20 -2.34
C LEU A 88 -7.53 -9.71 -2.32
N GLY A 89 -7.27 -10.39 -1.20
CA GLY A 89 -7.68 -11.77 -0.98
C GLY A 89 -6.58 -12.79 -1.20
N ALA A 90 -5.38 -12.55 -0.65
CA ALA A 90 -4.35 -13.58 -0.52
C ALA A 90 -4.98 -14.89 0.00
N GLY A 91 -4.91 -15.95 -0.81
CA GLY A 91 -5.44 -17.28 -0.46
C GLY A 91 -6.93 -17.51 -0.73
N VAL A 92 -7.65 -16.59 -1.39
CA VAL A 92 -9.04 -16.80 -1.80
C VAL A 92 -9.09 -17.34 -3.24
N GLU A 93 -9.03 -18.65 -3.40
CA GLU A 93 -9.44 -19.31 -4.65
C GLU A 93 -10.96 -19.29 -4.74
N ARG A 94 -11.53 -18.21 -5.30
CA ARG A 94 -12.95 -18.24 -5.69
C ARG A 94 -13.07 -19.06 -6.98
N PRO A 95 -13.75 -20.22 -6.97
CA PRO A 95 -14.00 -20.96 -8.21
C PRO A 95 -14.80 -20.07 -9.17
N LEU A 96 -14.39 -20.07 -10.44
CA LEU A 96 -15.13 -19.36 -11.49
C LEU A 96 -16.50 -20.03 -11.66
N ASN A 97 -17.57 -19.29 -11.36
CA ASN A 97 -18.92 -19.73 -11.68
C ASN A 97 -19.16 -19.52 -13.17
N PHE A 98 -18.98 -20.58 -13.95
CA PHE A 98 -19.38 -20.59 -15.36
C PHE A 98 -20.92 -20.53 -15.44
N ALA A 99 -21.44 -19.69 -16.32
CA ALA A 99 -22.86 -19.71 -16.67
C ALA A 99 -23.19 -21.10 -17.24
N LYS A 100 -24.21 -21.75 -16.68
CA LYS A 100 -24.76 -22.96 -17.30
C LYS A 100 -25.46 -22.52 -18.59
N TYR A 101 -25.07 -23.15 -19.70
CA TYR A 101 -25.69 -23.02 -21.02
C TYR A 101 -27.21 -23.17 -20.94
#